data_AF-A0A3B3XM21-F1
#
_entry.id   AF-A0A3B3XM21-F1
#
_cell.length_a   1.000
_cell.length_b   1.000
_cell.length_c   1.000
_cell.angle_alpha   90.00
_cell.angle_beta   90.00
_cell.angle_gamma   90.00
#
_symmetry.space_group_name_H-M   'P 1'
#
loop_
_entity.id
_entity.type
_entity.pdbx_description
1 polymer ?
#
loop_
_entity_poly.entity_id
_entity_poly.type
_entity_poly.pdbx_seq_one_letter_code
_entity_poly.pdbx_strand_id
1 'polypeptide(L)'
;DSLEIENLSDKYVFVTGCDTGFGNLLCKKLDRRGFRVLAGCLTEKGADDLKRVTGPHLKTVLLDVTSQSSIQAAMEWTKKEVGDRAKNILKRQALHNPLMFLVTSCMEHALTAAHPRTRYSAGWDAKLLWIPLSYMPSFVVDIGLKLVLPRPSKSV
;
A
#
# COMPACT_ATOMS: atom_id res chain seq x y z
N ASP A 1 -0.67 14.98 19.68
CA ASP A 1 0.24 15.64 18.73
C ASP A 1 1.08 14.62 17.99
N SER A 2 0.82 14.46 16.70
CA SER A 2 1.56 13.54 15.84
C SER A 2 2.75 14.28 15.26
N LEU A 3 3.95 14.02 15.78
CA LEU A 3 5.20 14.49 15.17
C LEU A 3 5.26 13.94 13.74
N GLU A 4 5.08 14.80 12.74
CA GLU A 4 5.23 14.46 11.33
C GLU A 4 6.70 14.60 10.93
N ILE A 5 7.16 13.75 10.02
CA ILE A 5 8.56 13.76 9.61
C ILE A 5 8.85 15.00 8.78
N GLU A 6 9.85 15.78 9.18
CA GLU A 6 10.36 16.90 8.37
C GLU A 6 11.15 16.39 7.14
N ASN A 7 11.15 17.13 6.03
CA ASN A 7 11.81 16.78 4.76
C ASN A 7 11.30 15.49 4.07
N LEU A 8 10.00 15.46 3.72
CA LEU A 8 9.39 14.36 2.96
C LEU A 8 9.95 14.21 1.53
N SER A 9 10.48 15.29 0.95
CA SER A 9 11.08 15.33 -0.38
C SER A 9 12.36 14.50 -0.53
N ASP A 10 13.05 14.20 0.57
CA ASP A 10 14.26 13.37 0.55
C ASP A 10 13.95 11.87 0.64
N LYS A 11 12.69 11.52 0.90
CA LYS A 11 12.24 10.15 1.06
C LYS A 11 11.64 9.62 -0.24
N TYR A 12 12.04 8.40 -0.56
CA TYR A 12 11.50 7.66 -1.68
C TYR A 12 10.51 6.61 -1.20
N VAL A 13 9.37 6.51 -1.89
CA VAL A 13 8.37 5.47 -1.65
C VAL A 13 8.18 4.69 -2.94
N PHE A 14 8.46 3.39 -2.89
CA PHE A 14 8.17 2.49 -4.01
C PHE A 14 6.80 1.85 -3.80
N VAL A 15 5.89 2.01 -4.76
CA VAL A 15 4.54 1.45 -4.68
C VAL A 15 4.35 0.49 -5.84
N THR A 16 3.87 -0.73 -5.59
CA THR A 16 3.55 -1.69 -6.64
C THR A 16 2.04 -1.71 -6.91
N GLY A 17 1.65 -2.02 -8.16
CA GLY A 17 0.24 -2.07 -8.54
C GLY A 17 -0.42 -0.68 -8.60
N CYS A 18 0.18 0.24 -9.34
CA CYS A 18 -0.25 1.65 -9.41
C CYS A 18 -1.16 1.98 -10.59
N ASP A 19 -1.52 1.00 -11.42
CA ASP A 19 -2.39 1.19 -12.58
C ASP A 19 -3.75 1.74 -12.16
N THR A 20 -4.37 1.16 -11.11
CA THR A 20 -5.69 1.55 -10.61
C THR A 20 -5.80 1.37 -9.09
N GLY A 21 -6.92 1.81 -8.50
CA GLY A 21 -7.25 1.56 -7.09
C GLY A 21 -6.35 2.27 -6.07
N PHE A 22 -6.01 1.58 -4.97
CA PHE A 22 -5.30 2.17 -3.84
C PHE A 22 -3.89 2.64 -4.17
N GLY A 23 -3.13 1.87 -4.95
CA GLY A 23 -1.77 2.25 -5.36
C GLY A 23 -1.79 3.56 -6.15
N ASN A 24 -2.73 3.69 -7.09
CA ASN A 24 -2.93 4.91 -7.89
C ASN A 24 -3.30 6.13 -7.02
N LEU A 25 -4.27 5.97 -6.11
CA LEU A 25 -4.70 7.03 -5.21
C LEU A 25 -3.62 7.42 -4.20
N LEU A 26 -2.90 6.44 -3.66
CA LEU A 26 -1.77 6.66 -2.76
C LEU A 26 -0.67 7.44 -3.47
N CYS A 27 -0.30 7.04 -4.69
CA CYS A 27 0.68 7.74 -5.50
C CYS A 27 0.32 9.21 -5.69
N LYS A 28 -0.93 9.50 -6.08
CA LYS A 28 -1.43 10.88 -6.21
C LYS A 28 -1.37 11.66 -4.90
N LYS A 29 -1.69 11.02 -3.77
CA LYS A 29 -1.69 11.66 -2.45
C LYS A 29 -0.27 11.96 -1.97
N LEU A 30 0.65 11.03 -2.16
CA LEU A 30 2.06 11.17 -1.79
C LEU A 30 2.77 12.23 -2.65
N ASP A 31 2.50 12.25 -3.96
CA ASP A 31 3.03 13.26 -4.87
C ASP A 31 2.60 14.69 -4.45
N ARG A 32 1.32 14.88 -4.11
CA ARG A 32 0.81 16.17 -3.56
C ARG A 32 1.43 16.57 -2.23
N ARG A 33 1.89 15.60 -1.43
CA ARG A 33 2.60 15.82 -0.16
C ARG A 33 4.10 16.06 -0.34
N GLY A 34 4.60 15.98 -1.58
CA GLY A 34 5.99 16.23 -1.92
C GLY A 34 6.92 15.03 -1.80
N PHE A 35 6.40 13.81 -1.59
CA PHE A 35 7.22 12.60 -1.59
C PHE A 35 7.74 12.29 -3.00
N ARG A 36 8.91 11.63 -3.07
CA ARG A 36 9.41 11.06 -4.33
C ARG A 36 8.84 9.66 -4.49
N VAL A 37 7.91 9.51 -5.42
CA VAL A 37 7.17 8.25 -5.58
C VAL A 37 7.70 7.49 -6.79
N LEU A 38 8.01 6.22 -6.60
CA LEU A 38 8.41 5.29 -7.65
C LEU A 38 7.29 4.26 -7.80
N ALA A 39 6.48 4.42 -8.85
CA ALA A 39 5.25 3.66 -9.05
C ALA A 39 5.48 2.52 -10.06
N GLY A 40 5.34 1.27 -9.59
CA GLY A 40 5.29 0.08 -10.42
C GLY A 40 3.90 -0.15 -10.98
N CYS A 41 3.76 -0.05 -12.30
CA CYS A 41 2.52 -0.32 -13.04
C CYS A 41 2.68 -1.59 -13.89
N LEU A 42 1.65 -2.42 -13.97
CA LEU A 42 1.63 -3.59 -14.84
C LEU A 42 1.51 -3.20 -16.31
N THR A 43 0.83 -2.09 -16.62
CA THR A 43 0.53 -1.66 -17.99
C THR A 43 1.13 -0.29 -18.30
N GLU A 44 1.53 -0.08 -19.56
CA GLU A 44 2.00 1.22 -20.03
C GLU A 44 0.91 2.29 -19.93
N LYS A 45 -0.33 1.93 -20.29
CA LYS A 45 -1.48 2.83 -20.16
C LYS A 45 -1.67 3.32 -18.72
N GLY A 46 -1.63 2.42 -17.73
CA GLY A 46 -1.74 2.79 -16.32
C GLY A 46 -0.58 3.67 -15.86
N ALA A 47 0.64 3.42 -16.36
CA ALA A 47 1.81 4.24 -16.10
C ALA A 47 1.69 5.66 -16.68
N ASP A 48 1.20 5.79 -17.91
CA ASP A 48 1.01 7.06 -18.59
C ASP A 48 -0.15 7.87 -18.00
N ASP A 49 -1.27 7.21 -17.72
CA ASP A 49 -2.43 7.83 -17.07
C ASP A 49 -2.03 8.40 -15.70
N LEU A 50 -1.20 7.68 -14.93
CA LEU A 50 -0.70 8.16 -13.64
C LEU A 50 0.28 9.33 -13.82
N LYS A 51 1.23 9.25 -14.76
CA LYS A 51 2.17 10.35 -15.07
C LYS A 51 1.47 11.64 -15.49
N ARG A 52 0.36 11.56 -16.23
CA ARG A 52 -0.40 12.74 -16.70
C ARG A 52 -1.05 13.53 -15.57
N VAL A 53 -1.38 12.88 -14.46
CA VAL A 53 -2.14 13.47 -13.35
C VAL A 53 -1.30 13.78 -12.12
N THR A 54 -0.02 13.40 -12.12
CA THR A 54 0.94 13.65 -11.04
C THR A 54 2.08 14.55 -11.48
N GLY A 55 2.75 15.16 -10.53
CA GLY A 55 3.85 16.08 -10.74
C GLY A 55 5.21 15.40 -11.02
N PRO A 56 6.29 16.20 -11.10
CA PRO A 56 7.63 15.73 -11.46
C PRO A 56 8.28 14.81 -10.41
N HIS A 57 7.70 14.69 -9.22
CA HIS A 57 8.24 13.89 -8.13
C HIS A 57 7.83 12.41 -8.24
N LEU A 58 6.87 12.09 -9.11
CA LEU A 58 6.45 10.72 -9.40
C LEU A 58 7.09 10.19 -10.68
N LYS A 59 7.73 9.03 -10.58
CA LYS A 59 8.25 8.26 -11.72
C LYS A 59 7.57 6.90 -11.78
N THR A 60 7.28 6.41 -12.98
CA THR A 60 6.68 5.09 -13.18
C THR A 60 7.67 4.11 -13.83
N VAL A 61 7.54 2.84 -13.45
CA VAL A 61 8.28 1.70 -14.04
C VAL A 61 7.28 0.59 -14.36
N LEU A 62 7.48 -0.09 -15.48
CA LEU A 62 6.70 -1.28 -15.79
C LEU A 62 7.14 -2.42 -14.87
N LEU A 63 6.21 -3.00 -14.11
CA LEU A 63 6.47 -4.06 -13.16
C LEU A 63 5.37 -5.12 -13.21
N ASP A 64 5.77 -6.32 -13.60
CA ASP A 64 5.02 -7.54 -13.38
C ASP A 64 5.57 -8.27 -12.15
N VAL A 65 4.78 -8.28 -11.07
CA VAL A 65 5.13 -8.94 -9.81
C VAL A 65 5.16 -10.46 -9.89
N THR A 66 4.67 -11.05 -10.99
CA THR A 66 4.72 -12.50 -11.22
C THR A 66 6.02 -12.92 -11.89
N SER A 67 6.73 -11.98 -12.51
CA SER A 67 7.95 -12.24 -13.29
C SER A 67 9.20 -11.82 -12.52
N GLN A 68 10.05 -12.79 -12.20
CA GLN A 68 11.30 -12.55 -11.46
C GLN A 68 12.24 -11.58 -12.20
N SER A 69 12.31 -11.66 -13.52
CA SER A 69 13.14 -10.75 -14.34
C SER A 69 12.61 -9.32 -14.31
N SER A 70 11.29 -9.14 -14.35
CA SER A 70 10.65 -7.83 -14.21
C SER A 70 10.91 -7.23 -12.81
N ILE A 71 10.80 -8.05 -11.75
CA ILE A 71 11.12 -7.62 -10.39
C ILE A 71 12.58 -7.18 -10.28
N GLN A 72 13.53 -7.94 -10.85
CA GLN A 72 14.95 -7.56 -10.83
C GLN A 72 15.21 -6.26 -11.57
N ALA A 73 14.65 -6.09 -12.76
CA ALA A 73 14.81 -4.86 -13.54
C ALA A 73 14.22 -3.64 -12.80
N ALA A 74 13.04 -3.77 -12.20
CA ALA A 74 12.42 -2.71 -11.41
C ALA A 74 13.22 -2.39 -10.13
N MET A 75 13.80 -3.40 -9.48
CA MET A 75 14.67 -3.22 -8.33
C MET A 75 15.96 -2.50 -8.70
N GLU A 76 16.58 -2.84 -9.82
CA GLU A 76 17.80 -2.19 -10.31
C GLU A 76 17.55 -0.74 -10.74
N TRP A 77 16.45 -0.50 -11.46
CA TRP A 77 15.98 0.85 -11.77
C TRP A 77 15.72 1.67 -10.50
N THR A 78 15.05 1.09 -9.50
CA THR A 78 14.78 1.74 -8.21
C THR A 78 16.08 2.09 -7.49
N LYS A 79 17.05 1.17 -7.44
CA LYS A 79 18.37 1.44 -6.83
C LYS A 79 19.08 2.60 -7.53
N LYS A 80 19.01 2.67 -8.86
CA LYS A 80 19.58 3.77 -9.64
C LYS A 80 18.91 5.12 -9.34
N GLU A 81 17.58 5.12 -9.21
CA GLU A 81 16.80 6.35 -8.95
C GLU A 81 16.95 6.88 -7.53
N VAL A 82 17.08 5.98 -6.55
CA VAL A 82 17.19 6.35 -5.14
C VAL A 82 18.66 6.64 -4.76
N GLY A 83 19.63 6.02 -5.44
CA GLY A 83 21.05 6.08 -5.08
C GLY A 83 21.31 5.54 -3.69
N ASP A 84 22.30 6.11 -2.98
CA ASP A 84 22.66 5.72 -1.61
C ASP A 84 21.60 6.10 -0.54
N ARG A 85 20.51 6.77 -0.94
CA ARG A 85 19.42 7.20 -0.05
C ARG A 85 18.36 6.11 0.18
N ALA A 86 18.62 4.87 -0.23
CA ALA A 86 17.64 3.76 -0.28
C ALA A 86 17.17 3.19 1.06
N LYS A 87 17.25 3.95 2.15
CA LYS A 87 17.04 3.44 3.50
C LYS A 87 15.60 3.04 3.85
N ASN A 88 14.58 3.27 3.01
CA ASN A 88 13.18 2.93 3.33
C ASN A 88 12.32 2.51 2.11
N ILE A 89 12.66 1.43 1.38
CA ILE A 89 11.80 0.89 0.31
C ILE A 89 10.72 -0.03 0.92
N LEU A 90 9.47 0.45 1.02
CA LEU A 90 8.33 -0.34 1.54
C LEU A 90 7.60 -1.07 0.41
N LYS A 91 7.59 -2.41 0.39
CA LYS A 91 6.81 -3.22 -0.58
C LYS A 91 5.40 -3.52 -0.04
N ARG A 92 4.32 -3.24 -0.79
CA ARG A 92 2.97 -3.74 -0.44
C ARG A 92 2.02 -3.86 -1.66
N GLN A 93 1.31 -4.99 -1.73
CA GLN A 93 0.16 -5.25 -2.64
C GLN A 93 -1.16 -4.83 -1.97
N ALA A 94 -2.12 -4.29 -2.74
CA ALA A 94 -3.45 -3.88 -2.23
C ALA A 94 -4.60 -4.43 -3.10
N LEU A 95 -5.69 -4.85 -2.43
CA LEU A 95 -6.89 -5.52 -2.98
C LEU A 95 -8.13 -4.61 -2.82
N HIS A 96 -9.09 -4.70 -3.75
CA HIS A 96 -10.17 -3.74 -4.06
C HIS A 96 -11.41 -3.75 -3.13
N ASN A 97 -11.94 -2.57 -2.71
CA ASN A 97 -13.34 -2.29 -2.28
C ASN A 97 -13.56 -0.79 -1.91
N PRO A 98 -14.80 -0.27 -1.68
CA PRO A 98 -15.11 1.17 -1.51
C PRO A 98 -14.56 1.83 -0.23
N LEU A 99 -13.75 1.11 0.55
CA LEU A 99 -12.85 1.59 1.62
C LEU A 99 -11.70 2.51 1.11
N MET A 100 -11.78 2.97 -0.14
CA MET A 100 -10.70 3.56 -0.93
C MET A 100 -9.95 4.70 -0.22
N PHE A 101 -10.68 5.66 0.36
CA PHE A 101 -10.06 6.82 1.02
C PHE A 101 -9.44 6.49 2.39
N LEU A 102 -10.03 5.52 3.10
CA LEU A 102 -9.70 5.23 4.49
C LEU A 102 -8.36 4.51 4.62
N VAL A 103 -8.13 3.50 3.79
CA VAL A 103 -6.84 2.80 3.75
C VAL A 103 -5.73 3.73 3.30
N THR A 104 -5.94 4.50 2.23
CA THR A 104 -4.93 5.44 1.73
C THR A 104 -4.56 6.49 2.78
N SER A 105 -5.53 6.95 3.58
CA SER A 105 -5.26 7.90 4.67
C SER A 105 -4.49 7.26 5.83
N CYS A 106 -4.79 6.01 6.19
CA CYS A 106 -3.98 5.26 7.16
C CYS A 106 -2.56 5.01 6.64
N MET A 107 -2.39 4.70 5.36
CA MET A 107 -1.08 4.51 4.73
C MET A 107 -0.28 5.81 4.69
N GLU A 108 -0.91 6.93 4.29
CA GLU A 108 -0.27 8.25 4.33
C GLU A 108 0.18 8.60 5.74
N HIS A 109 -0.70 8.45 6.74
CA HIS A 109 -0.34 8.71 8.13
C HIS A 109 0.79 7.80 8.62
N ALA A 110 0.80 6.53 8.20
CA ALA A 110 1.89 5.63 8.52
C ALA A 110 3.23 6.06 7.90
N LEU A 111 3.20 6.67 6.72
CA LEU A 111 4.37 7.15 6.01
C LEU A 111 4.87 8.50 6.53
N THR A 112 3.99 9.34 7.07
CA THR A 112 4.33 10.66 7.61
C THR A 112 4.59 10.67 9.12
N ALA A 113 4.23 9.63 9.87
CA ALA A 113 4.44 9.56 11.31
C ALA A 113 5.91 9.38 11.68
N ALA A 114 6.41 10.16 12.65
CA ALA A 114 7.77 10.01 13.18
C ALA A 114 8.02 8.63 13.83
N HIS A 115 6.97 8.01 14.39
CA HIS A 115 7.04 6.70 15.04
C HIS A 115 5.98 5.75 14.44
N PRO A 116 6.28 5.07 13.31
CA PRO A 116 5.31 4.24 12.61
C PRO A 116 4.95 3.00 13.45
N ARG A 117 3.64 2.72 13.57
CA ARG A 117 3.14 1.50 14.23
C ARG A 117 3.16 0.31 13.26
N THR A 118 3.36 -0.90 13.81
CA THR A 118 3.30 -2.15 13.03
C THR A 118 1.89 -2.48 12.53
N ARG A 119 0.83 -1.96 13.18
CA ARG A 119 -0.57 -2.20 12.81
C ARG A 119 -1.35 -0.89 12.74
N TYR A 120 -1.90 -0.60 11.56
CA TYR A 120 -2.88 0.46 11.33
C TYR A 120 -4.21 -0.18 10.93
N SER A 121 -5.20 -0.14 11.82
CA SER A 121 -6.57 -0.56 11.49
C SER A 121 -7.21 0.53 10.64
N ALA A 122 -7.36 0.26 9.35
CA ALA A 122 -8.10 1.11 8.43
C ALA A 122 -9.60 0.78 8.57
N GLY A 123 -10.34 1.68 9.23
CA GLY A 123 -11.78 1.54 9.42
C GLY A 123 -12.23 1.35 10.85
N TRP A 124 -13.49 1.73 11.08
CA TRP A 124 -14.16 1.60 12.37
C TRP A 124 -14.64 0.16 12.60
N ASP A 125 -15.05 -0.52 11.54
CA ASP A 125 -15.34 -1.96 11.49
C ASP A 125 -14.14 -2.82 11.95
N ALA A 126 -12.94 -2.51 11.47
CA ALA A 126 -11.72 -3.21 11.86
C ALA A 126 -11.35 -3.00 13.34
N LYS A 127 -11.72 -1.85 13.92
CA LYS A 127 -11.51 -1.57 15.36
C LYS A 127 -12.56 -2.25 16.25
N LEU A 128 -13.82 -2.31 15.80
CA LEU A 128 -14.93 -2.83 16.59
C LEU A 128 -15.02 -4.36 16.54
N LEU A 129 -14.73 -4.99 15.40
CA LEU A 129 -14.86 -6.45 15.23
C LEU A 129 -13.55 -7.21 15.49
N TRP A 130 -12.42 -6.74 14.95
CA TRP A 130 -11.19 -7.55 14.92
C TRP A 130 -10.37 -7.48 16.20
N ILE A 131 -10.41 -6.35 16.91
CA ILE A 131 -9.68 -6.20 18.18
C ILE A 131 -10.28 -7.12 19.25
N PRO A 132 -11.60 -7.15 19.50
CA PRO A 132 -12.18 -8.11 20.45
C PRO A 132 -11.98 -9.55 20.01
N LEU A 133 -12.17 -9.86 18.71
CA LEU A 133 -12.01 -11.22 18.17
C LEU A 133 -10.58 -11.74 18.33
N SER A 134 -9.56 -10.86 18.23
CA SER A 134 -8.16 -11.25 18.43
C SER A 134 -7.79 -11.63 19.87
N TYR A 135 -8.61 -11.23 20.85
CA TYR A 135 -8.48 -11.66 22.25
C TYR A 135 -9.40 -12.84 22.59
N MET A 136 -10.26 -13.29 21.67
CA MET A 136 -11.13 -14.44 21.90
C MET A 136 -10.42 -15.76 21.58
N PRO A 137 -10.63 -16.82 22.38
CA PRO A 137 -10.13 -18.15 22.08
C PRO A 137 -10.62 -18.64 20.71
N SER A 138 -9.76 -19.34 19.97
CA SER A 138 -10.04 -19.83 18.61
C SER A 138 -11.35 -20.62 18.50
N PHE A 139 -11.76 -21.33 19.56
CA PHE A 139 -13.00 -22.11 19.58
C PHE A 139 -14.27 -21.24 19.50
N VAL A 140 -14.28 -20.05 20.12
CA VAL A 140 -15.46 -19.17 20.11
C VAL A 140 -15.62 -18.52 18.75
N VAL A 141 -14.50 -18.11 18.15
CA VAL A 141 -14.47 -17.57 16.79
C VAL A 141 -14.98 -18.62 15.80
N ASP A 142 -14.51 -19.87 15.92
CA ASP A 142 -14.88 -20.95 15.00
C ASP A 142 -16.37 -21.37 15.13
N ILE A 143 -16.94 -21.29 16.34
CA ILE A 143 -18.38 -21.49 16.57
C ILE A 143 -19.21 -20.35 15.95
N GLY A 144 -18.80 -19.09 16.18
CA GLY A 144 -19.49 -17.93 15.61
C GLY A 144 -19.44 -17.91 14.08
N LEU A 145 -18.29 -18.26 13.50
CA LEU A 145 -18.10 -18.31 12.05
C LEU A 145 -18.96 -19.39 11.40
N LYS A 146 -19.10 -20.56 12.03
CA LYS A 146 -19.98 -21.65 11.58
C LYS A 146 -21.46 -21.30 11.64
N LEU A 147 -21.85 -20.33 12.46
CA LEU A 147 -23.25 -19.91 12.62
C LEU A 147 -23.65 -18.83 11.60
N VAL A 148 -22.68 -18.04 11.12
CA VAL A 148 -22.92 -16.87 10.24
C VAL A 148 -22.54 -17.14 8.78
N LEU A 149 -21.53 -17.98 8.51
CA LEU A 149 -21.10 -18.29 7.13
C LEU A 149 -21.70 -19.60 6.62
N PRO A 150 -22.19 -19.65 5.36
CA PRO A 150 -22.63 -20.90 4.74
C PRO A 150 -21.44 -21.88 4.67
N ARG A 151 -21.70 -23.14 5.03
CA ARG A 151 -20.68 -24.20 5.00
C ARG A 151 -20.06 -24.29 3.61
N PRO A 152 -18.72 -24.28 3.46
CA PRO A 152 -18.09 -24.45 2.16
C PRO A 152 -18.48 -25.81 1.58
N SER A 153 -18.89 -25.82 0.31
CA SER A 153 -19.14 -27.05 -0.44
C SER A 153 -17.84 -27.85 -0.50
N LYS A 154 -17.93 -29.14 -0.19
CA LYS A 154 -16.83 -30.07 0.09
C LYS A 154 -15.63 -29.85 -0.84
N SER A 155 -14.45 -29.63 -0.26
CA SER A 155 -13.18 -29.83 -0.98
C SER A 155 -12.95 -31.33 -1.15
N VAL A 156 -12.90 -31.78 -2.40
CA VAL A 156 -12.39 -33.11 -2.79
C VAL A 156 -10.88 -33.19 -2.57
#